data_AF-A0A352Z4D5-F1
#
_entry.id   AF-A0A352Z4D5-F1
#
_cell.length_a   1.000
_cell.length_b   1.000
_cell.length_c   1.000
_cell.angle_alpha   90.00
_cell.angle_beta   90.00
_cell.angle_gamma   90.00
#
_symmetry.space_group_name_H-M   'P 1'
#
loop_
_entity.id
_entity.type
_entity.pdbx_description
1 polymer ?
#
loop_
_entity_poly.entity_id
_entity_poly.type
_entity_poly.pdbx_seq_one_letter_code
_entity_poly.pdbx_strand_id
1 'polypeptide(L)'
;MQNGNGKPPSHGTLKRYIIFFILSILLAVTISIRYPFYPKDYQLGDIARSNIKSPVDLFIPSTDSTIKKGEIIVREGERIDNEALNKLSTLKLLHDEEGFTLKKFLSLLVILFMSIVLLYEYAARTIKKFVLTHKDIIFCALFLIFMTLLIKVLQLFFNYIYIDTAHFVYIIPILLFGIILRTVFFSEAAIIFSIFFSITVSLTFNNSFPILLYTLIGSILASFFSGRCETRNAIVKAGLYSAFFLGIFVVFLGFVTGDSIADAPPKVAFILLNGIGSSFIALGLLPVIENLFGYTTDIKLLELANLEHPLLKEMMVDAPGTYHHSIIIGNLSEAAAESIGAHPLLTRVSAYYHDIGKLKMPHYFIENKTD
;
A
#
# COMPACT_ATOMS: atom_id res chain seq x y z
N MET A 1 -14.05 38.76 4.90
CA MET A 1 -13.83 39.44 3.61
C MET A 1 -12.47 40.14 3.65
N GLN A 2 -11.46 39.56 3.01
CA GLN A 2 -10.44 40.22 2.19
C GLN A 2 -9.59 39.09 1.58
N ASN A 3 -9.67 38.98 0.26
CA ASN A 3 -8.79 38.17 -0.58
C ASN A 3 -7.38 38.76 -0.54
N GLY A 4 -6.35 37.91 -0.56
CA GLY A 4 -4.98 38.37 -0.75
C GLY A 4 -3.95 37.25 -0.68
N ASN A 5 -3.76 36.57 -1.82
CA ASN A 5 -2.48 36.11 -2.38
C ASN A 5 -1.63 35.10 -1.57
N GLY A 6 -1.36 33.87 -2.02
CA GLY A 6 -1.29 33.38 -3.39
C GLY A 6 -1.92 32.01 -3.57
N LYS A 7 -2.76 31.89 -4.60
CA LYS A 7 -2.92 30.60 -5.27
C LYS A 7 -1.52 30.17 -5.75
N PRO A 8 -1.06 28.93 -5.50
CA PRO A 8 0.16 28.45 -6.12
C PRO A 8 0.01 28.57 -7.65
N PRO A 9 1.12 28.80 -8.38
CA PRO A 9 1.06 29.10 -9.82
C PRO A 9 0.28 28.01 -10.56
N SER A 10 -0.51 28.39 -11.56
CA SER A 10 -1.39 27.49 -12.34
C SER A 10 -0.66 26.25 -12.90
N HIS A 11 0.65 26.37 -13.13
CA HIS A 11 1.52 25.27 -13.54
C HIS A 11 1.65 24.14 -12.50
N GLY A 12 1.61 24.45 -11.21
CA GLY A 12 1.67 23.45 -10.14
C GLY A 12 0.41 22.58 -10.13
N THR A 13 -0.75 23.18 -10.33
CA THR A 13 -2.04 22.48 -10.38
C THR A 13 -2.13 21.56 -11.60
N LEU A 14 -1.71 22.03 -12.79
CA LEU A 14 -1.71 21.21 -14.01
C LEU A 14 -0.79 19.98 -13.88
N LYS A 15 0.42 20.15 -13.32
CA LYS A 15 1.35 19.03 -13.10
C LYS A 15 0.74 17.92 -12.24
N ARG A 16 -0.04 18.27 -11.20
CA ARG A 16 -0.69 17.27 -10.33
C ARG A 16 -1.73 16.44 -11.07
N TYR A 17 -2.57 17.08 -11.87
CA TYR A 17 -3.55 16.36 -12.69
C TYR A 17 -2.90 15.47 -13.75
N ILE A 18 -1.78 15.90 -14.34
CA ILE A 18 -1.00 15.05 -15.27
C ILE A 18 -0.49 13.81 -14.53
N ILE A 19 0.06 13.95 -13.32
CA ILE A 19 0.51 12.81 -12.51
C ILE A 19 -0.65 11.86 -12.22
N PHE A 20 -1.81 12.38 -11.79
CA PHE A 20 -2.99 11.55 -11.53
C PHE A 20 -3.51 10.86 -12.78
N PHE A 21 -3.49 11.53 -13.93
CA PHE A 21 -3.92 10.94 -15.19
C PHE A 21 -3.00 9.77 -15.60
N ILE A 22 -1.68 9.98 -15.53
CA ILE A 22 -0.68 8.93 -15.80
C ILE A 22 -0.85 7.76 -14.81
N LEU A 23 -1.01 8.05 -13.51
CA LEU A 23 -1.28 7.06 -12.49
C LEU A 23 -2.52 6.22 -12.84
N SER A 24 -3.63 6.87 -13.20
CA SER A 24 -4.87 6.18 -13.56
C SER A 24 -4.74 5.32 -14.82
N ILE A 25 -3.96 5.77 -15.82
CA ILE A 25 -3.63 4.93 -16.99
C ILE A 25 -2.86 3.68 -16.55
N LEU A 26 -1.78 3.84 -15.78
CA LEU A 26 -0.94 2.71 -15.37
C LEU A 26 -1.70 1.72 -14.49
N LEU A 27 -2.55 2.20 -13.59
CA LEU A 27 -3.42 1.35 -12.78
C LEU A 27 -4.49 0.65 -13.65
N ALA A 28 -5.13 1.36 -14.57
CA ALA A 28 -6.11 0.76 -15.48
C ALA A 28 -5.48 -0.33 -16.37
N VAL A 29 -4.26 -0.11 -16.87
CA VAL A 29 -3.48 -1.12 -17.60
C VAL A 29 -3.22 -2.32 -16.69
N THR A 30 -2.68 -2.10 -15.49
CA THR A 30 -2.33 -3.17 -14.54
C THR A 30 -3.55 -4.03 -14.14
N ILE A 31 -4.69 -3.39 -13.86
CA ILE A 31 -5.94 -4.08 -13.53
C ILE A 31 -6.45 -4.88 -14.73
N SER A 32 -6.30 -4.33 -15.95
CA SER A 32 -6.77 -4.97 -17.19
C SER A 32 -5.94 -6.18 -17.61
N ILE A 33 -4.73 -6.36 -17.07
CA ILE A 33 -3.94 -7.58 -17.29
C ILE A 33 -4.78 -8.76 -16.78
N ARG A 34 -5.22 -9.65 -17.66
CA ARG A 34 -5.89 -10.90 -17.28
C ARG A 34 -4.94 -12.07 -17.40
N TYR A 35 -5.21 -13.11 -16.63
CA TYR A 35 -4.55 -14.39 -16.83
C TYR A 35 -4.90 -14.86 -18.25
N PRO A 36 -3.93 -15.25 -19.08
CA PRO A 36 -4.23 -15.95 -20.31
C PRO A 36 -4.80 -17.33 -19.94
N PHE A 37 -6.12 -17.41 -19.74
CA PHE A 37 -6.77 -18.72 -19.68
C PHE A 37 -6.86 -19.22 -21.12
N TYR A 38 -5.75 -19.77 -21.60
CA TYR A 38 -5.79 -20.66 -22.76
C TYR A 38 -6.08 -22.05 -22.21
N PRO A 39 -7.34 -22.55 -22.27
CA PRO A 39 -7.46 -24.00 -22.42
C PRO A 39 -6.62 -24.30 -23.66
N LYS A 40 -5.59 -25.17 -23.53
CA LYS A 40 -4.85 -25.64 -24.70
C LYS A 40 -5.88 -26.03 -25.76
N ASP A 41 -5.66 -25.67 -27.02
CA ASP A 41 -6.59 -26.01 -28.10
C ASP A 41 -6.66 -27.53 -28.20
N TYR A 42 -7.65 -28.10 -27.52
CA TYR A 42 -7.94 -29.51 -27.53
C TYR A 42 -8.87 -29.78 -28.70
N GLN A 43 -8.50 -30.76 -29.50
CA GLN A 43 -9.34 -31.30 -30.57
C GLN A 43 -10.08 -32.54 -30.07
N LEU A 44 -11.13 -32.90 -30.81
CA LEU A 44 -11.90 -34.09 -30.51
C LEU A 44 -10.99 -35.32 -30.48
N GLY A 45 -11.00 -36.06 -29.37
CA GLY A 45 -10.18 -37.25 -29.21
C GLY A 45 -8.78 -37.03 -28.63
N ASP A 46 -8.39 -35.79 -28.32
CA ASP A 46 -7.17 -35.50 -27.57
C ASP A 46 -7.26 -36.02 -26.12
N ILE A 47 -6.10 -36.30 -25.52
CA ILE A 47 -6.00 -36.69 -24.11
C ILE A 47 -5.66 -35.45 -23.29
N ALA A 48 -6.48 -35.15 -22.27
CA ALA A 48 -6.24 -34.04 -21.37
C ALA A 48 -4.93 -34.25 -20.59
N ARG A 49 -4.03 -33.27 -20.68
CA ARG A 49 -2.71 -33.34 -20.03
C ARG A 49 -2.70 -32.86 -18.58
N SER A 50 -3.82 -32.33 -18.10
CA SER A 50 -3.99 -31.81 -16.74
C SER A 50 -5.47 -31.73 -16.42
N ASN A 51 -5.83 -31.79 -15.14
CA ASN A 51 -7.19 -31.54 -14.70
C ASN A 51 -7.61 -30.10 -15.06
N ILE A 52 -8.68 -29.96 -15.83
CA ILE A 52 -9.26 -28.66 -16.19
C ILE A 52 -10.50 -28.47 -15.32
N LYS A 53 -10.50 -27.41 -14.51
CA LYS A 53 -11.64 -27.03 -13.68
C LYS A 53 -12.32 -25.79 -14.24
N SER A 54 -13.63 -25.68 -14.05
CA SER A 54 -14.35 -24.46 -14.41
C SER A 54 -13.95 -23.31 -13.51
N PRO A 55 -13.47 -22.18 -14.06
CA PRO A 55 -13.10 -21.02 -13.25
C PRO A 55 -14.33 -20.22 -12.74
N VAL A 56 -15.51 -20.46 -13.31
CA VAL A 56 -16.75 -19.73 -13.05
C VAL A 56 -17.95 -20.68 -13.04
N ASP A 57 -19.06 -20.24 -12.45
CA ASP A 57 -20.34 -20.91 -12.66
C ASP A 57 -20.79 -20.64 -14.10
N LEU A 58 -21.10 -21.70 -14.85
CA LEU A 58 -21.32 -21.64 -16.28
C LEU A 58 -22.56 -22.45 -16.65
N PHE A 59 -23.57 -21.76 -17.16
CA PHE A 59 -24.70 -22.42 -17.80
C PHE A 59 -24.33 -22.72 -19.25
N ILE A 60 -24.55 -23.97 -19.67
CA ILE A 60 -24.24 -24.41 -21.03
C ILE A 60 -25.55 -24.61 -21.79
N PRO A 61 -25.89 -23.71 -22.72
CA PRO A 61 -27.16 -23.77 -23.44
C PRO A 61 -27.34 -25.07 -24.25
N SER A 62 -26.24 -25.69 -24.71
CA SER A 62 -26.29 -26.90 -25.54
C SER A 62 -26.62 -28.18 -24.78
N THR A 63 -26.39 -28.22 -23.46
CA THR A 63 -26.53 -29.43 -22.65
C THR A 63 -27.49 -29.24 -21.46
N ASP A 64 -28.09 -28.07 -21.33
CA ASP A 64 -28.97 -27.65 -20.22
C ASP A 64 -28.38 -28.00 -18.84
N SER A 65 -27.05 -27.96 -18.74
CA SER A 65 -26.30 -28.27 -17.52
C SER A 65 -25.58 -27.02 -17.02
N THR A 66 -25.59 -26.87 -15.70
CA THR A 66 -24.86 -25.80 -15.01
C THR A 66 -23.60 -26.39 -14.40
N ILE A 67 -22.43 -25.95 -14.86
CA ILE A 67 -21.16 -26.29 -14.26
C ILE A 67 -20.89 -25.29 -13.14
N LYS A 68 -20.53 -25.79 -11.96
CA LYS A 68 -20.14 -24.91 -10.85
C LYS A 68 -18.66 -24.55 -10.91
N LYS A 69 -18.31 -23.38 -10.38
CA LYS A 69 -16.93 -22.96 -10.17
C LYS A 69 -16.18 -24.03 -9.37
N GLY A 70 -15.03 -24.46 -9.88
CA GLY A 70 -14.18 -25.49 -9.29
C GLY A 70 -14.52 -26.92 -9.71
N GLU A 71 -15.61 -27.14 -10.44
CA GLU A 71 -15.97 -28.45 -10.99
C GLU A 71 -14.99 -28.88 -12.09
N ILE A 72 -14.59 -30.15 -12.08
CA ILE A 72 -13.65 -30.69 -13.07
C ILE A 72 -14.41 -30.94 -14.38
N ILE A 73 -14.01 -30.23 -15.43
CA ILE A 73 -14.56 -30.35 -16.79
C ILE A 73 -13.95 -31.55 -17.50
N VAL A 74 -12.63 -31.72 -17.36
CA VAL A 74 -11.89 -32.87 -17.91
C VAL A 74 -10.81 -33.28 -16.92
N ARG A 75 -10.70 -34.58 -16.63
CA ARG A 75 -9.63 -35.12 -15.79
C ARG A 75 -8.37 -35.38 -16.60
N GLU A 76 -7.21 -35.29 -15.96
CA GLU A 76 -5.95 -35.70 -16.56
C GLU A 76 -6.02 -37.17 -17.01
N GLY A 77 -5.58 -37.43 -18.25
CA GLY A 77 -5.64 -38.75 -18.87
C GLY A 77 -6.98 -39.10 -19.51
N GLU A 78 -8.01 -38.27 -19.35
CA GLU A 78 -9.32 -38.47 -19.97
C GLU A 78 -9.31 -38.01 -21.45
N ARG A 79 -10.00 -38.77 -22.30
CA ARG A 79 -10.14 -38.43 -23.72
C ARG A 79 -11.26 -37.40 -23.89
N ILE A 80 -10.99 -36.35 -24.65
CA ILE A 80 -11.92 -35.23 -24.82
C ILE A 80 -13.02 -35.65 -25.78
N ASP A 81 -14.22 -35.80 -25.22
CA ASP A 81 -15.46 -36.06 -25.94
C ASP A 81 -16.13 -34.75 -26.45
N ASN A 82 -17.14 -34.89 -27.31
CA ASN A 82 -17.88 -33.76 -27.89
C ASN A 82 -18.47 -32.84 -26.81
N GLU A 83 -18.94 -33.41 -25.69
CA GLU A 83 -19.49 -32.63 -24.59
C GLU A 83 -18.41 -31.80 -23.88
N ALA A 84 -17.24 -32.40 -23.61
CA ALA A 84 -16.10 -31.71 -23.02
C ALA A 84 -15.57 -30.60 -23.94
N LEU A 85 -15.54 -30.83 -25.24
CA LEU A 85 -15.13 -29.84 -26.24
C LEU A 85 -16.11 -28.66 -26.32
N ASN A 86 -17.42 -28.90 -26.23
CA ASN A 86 -18.44 -27.85 -26.15
C ASN A 86 -18.31 -27.04 -24.86
N LYS A 87 -18.05 -27.70 -23.73
CA LYS A 87 -17.78 -27.04 -22.43
C LYS A 87 -16.56 -26.11 -22.52
N LEU A 88 -15.45 -26.61 -23.06
CA LEU A 88 -14.20 -25.87 -23.23
C LEU A 88 -14.31 -24.72 -24.23
N SER A 89 -15.02 -24.92 -25.34
CA SER A 89 -15.24 -23.86 -26.35
C SER A 89 -16.19 -22.77 -25.85
N THR A 90 -17.24 -23.11 -25.10
CA THR A 90 -18.13 -22.13 -24.46
C THR A 90 -17.37 -21.31 -23.42
N LEU A 91 -16.49 -21.94 -22.63
CA LEU A 91 -15.57 -21.25 -21.72
C LEU A 91 -14.61 -20.32 -22.45
N LYS A 92 -14.05 -20.76 -23.58
CA LYS A 92 -13.16 -19.94 -24.40
C LYS A 92 -13.90 -18.73 -24.99
N LEU A 93 -15.12 -18.93 -25.50
CA LEU A 93 -15.98 -17.85 -26.01
C LEU A 93 -16.35 -16.84 -24.93
N LEU A 94 -16.73 -17.29 -23.73
CA LEU A 94 -17.00 -16.40 -22.60
C LEU A 94 -15.73 -15.67 -22.13
N HIS A 95 -14.58 -16.31 -22.21
CA HIS A 95 -13.30 -15.66 -21.89
C HIS A 95 -12.90 -14.60 -22.94
N ASP A 96 -13.13 -14.89 -24.23
CA ASP A 96 -12.84 -13.99 -25.36
C ASP A 96 -13.81 -12.80 -25.42
N GLU A 97 -15.11 -13.02 -25.16
CA GLU A 97 -16.12 -11.97 -25.03
C GLU A 97 -15.82 -11.03 -23.84
N GLU A 98 -15.25 -11.55 -22.75
CA GLU A 98 -14.76 -10.75 -21.62
C GLU A 98 -13.31 -10.23 -21.78
N GLY A 99 -12.73 -10.30 -22.98
CA GLY A 99 -11.38 -9.82 -23.29
C GLY A 99 -11.16 -8.32 -23.02
N PHE A 100 -9.97 -7.81 -23.32
CA PHE A 100 -9.70 -6.36 -23.26
C PHE A 100 -10.68 -5.62 -24.18
N THR A 101 -11.75 -5.07 -23.62
CA THR A 101 -12.63 -4.16 -24.34
C THR A 101 -12.14 -2.74 -24.08
N LEU A 102 -11.89 -1.99 -25.14
CA LEU A 102 -11.54 -0.56 -25.05
C LEU A 102 -12.52 0.20 -24.14
N LYS A 103 -13.82 -0.16 -24.20
CA LYS A 103 -14.88 0.35 -23.32
C LYS A 103 -14.58 0.14 -21.82
N LYS A 104 -14.18 -1.09 -21.44
CA LYS A 104 -13.86 -1.43 -20.04
C LYS A 104 -12.62 -0.67 -19.57
N PHE A 105 -11.56 -0.64 -20.39
CA PHE A 105 -10.36 0.12 -20.08
C PHE A 105 -10.64 1.62 -19.88
N LEU A 106 -11.37 2.24 -20.81
CA LEU A 106 -11.76 3.65 -20.71
C LEU A 106 -12.63 3.91 -19.47
N SER A 107 -13.56 3.01 -19.13
CA SER A 107 -14.35 3.14 -17.90
C SER A 107 -13.48 3.07 -16.65
N LEU A 108 -12.53 2.15 -16.57
CA LEU A 108 -11.59 2.04 -15.44
C LEU A 108 -10.73 3.29 -15.31
N LEU A 109 -10.20 3.79 -16.43
CA LEU A 109 -9.41 5.01 -16.48
C LEU A 109 -10.19 6.20 -15.89
N VAL A 110 -11.43 6.40 -16.36
CA VAL A 110 -12.28 7.51 -15.91
C VAL A 110 -12.63 7.37 -14.43
N ILE A 111 -13.01 6.18 -13.97
CA ILE A 111 -13.34 5.92 -12.57
C ILE A 111 -12.14 6.19 -11.65
N LEU A 112 -10.95 5.66 -12.00
CA LEU A 112 -9.73 5.84 -11.22
C LEU A 112 -9.27 7.30 -11.22
N PHE A 113 -9.34 7.99 -12.35
CA PHE A 113 -8.96 9.39 -12.45
C PHE A 113 -9.89 10.29 -11.65
N MET A 114 -11.21 10.10 -11.80
CA MET A 114 -12.20 10.89 -11.06
C MET A 114 -12.11 10.65 -9.56
N SER A 115 -11.92 9.41 -9.12
CA SER A 115 -11.82 9.08 -7.69
C SER A 115 -10.57 9.68 -7.04
N ILE A 116 -9.38 9.56 -7.64
CA ILE A 116 -8.18 10.17 -7.05
C ILE A 116 -8.26 11.70 -7.04
N VAL A 117 -8.78 12.32 -8.11
CA VAL A 117 -8.94 13.77 -8.19
C VAL A 117 -9.93 14.26 -7.14
N LEU A 118 -11.08 13.60 -7.01
CA LEU A 118 -12.10 13.96 -6.03
C LEU A 118 -11.56 13.86 -4.60
N LEU A 119 -10.93 12.73 -4.25
CA LEU A 119 -10.38 12.50 -2.93
C LEU A 119 -9.28 13.51 -2.58
N TYR A 120 -8.37 13.76 -3.52
CA TYR A 120 -7.27 14.71 -3.32
C TYR A 120 -7.77 16.15 -3.20
N GLU A 121 -8.65 16.61 -4.09
CA GLU A 121 -9.20 17.97 -4.04
C GLU A 121 -10.04 18.20 -2.78
N TYR A 122 -10.86 17.23 -2.38
CA TYR A 122 -11.62 17.29 -1.15
C TYR A 122 -10.69 17.44 0.06
N ALA A 123 -9.66 16.60 0.13
CA ALA A 123 -8.67 16.66 1.20
C ALA A 123 -7.91 17.99 1.22
N ALA A 124 -7.38 18.43 0.08
CA ALA A 124 -6.60 19.66 -0.04
C ALA A 124 -7.39 20.93 0.28
N ARG A 125 -8.72 20.93 0.07
CA ARG A 125 -9.58 22.10 0.36
C ARG A 125 -10.14 22.10 1.77
N THR A 126 -10.37 20.93 2.35
CA THR A 126 -11.13 20.79 3.61
C THR A 126 -10.21 20.50 4.81
N ILE A 127 -9.11 19.79 4.59
CA ILE A 127 -8.25 19.31 5.66
C ILE A 127 -7.02 20.23 5.76
N LYS A 128 -6.99 21.08 6.79
CA LYS A 128 -5.91 22.06 7.00
C LYS A 128 -4.51 21.44 7.05
N LYS A 129 -4.37 20.24 7.62
CA LYS A 129 -3.09 19.52 7.75
C LYS A 129 -2.68 18.78 6.48
N PHE A 130 -3.55 18.70 5.47
CA PHE A 130 -3.27 17.99 4.22
C PHE A 130 -2.45 18.88 3.27
N VAL A 131 -1.14 18.88 3.46
CA VAL A 131 -0.19 19.63 2.62
C VAL A 131 0.82 18.66 2.04
N LEU A 132 0.73 18.43 0.72
CA LEU A 132 1.64 17.55 -0.01
C LEU A 132 2.38 18.32 -1.09
N THR A 133 3.71 18.15 -1.11
CA THR A 133 4.60 18.66 -2.15
C THR A 133 4.47 17.80 -3.42
N HIS A 134 5.07 18.27 -4.52
CA HIS A 134 5.12 17.49 -5.76
C HIS A 134 5.85 16.15 -5.60
N LYS A 135 6.93 16.14 -4.79
CA LYS A 135 7.69 14.93 -4.46
C LYS A 135 6.80 13.91 -3.76
N ASP A 136 5.97 14.36 -2.83
CA ASP A 136 5.08 13.51 -2.04
C ASP A 136 4.00 12.85 -2.92
N ILE A 137 3.42 13.62 -3.85
CA ILE A 137 2.43 13.10 -4.80
C ILE A 137 3.06 12.05 -5.73
N ILE A 138 4.28 12.30 -6.22
CA ILE A 138 5.02 11.34 -7.05
C ILE A 138 5.28 10.06 -6.25
N PHE A 139 5.74 10.17 -5.00
CA PHE A 139 5.94 9.02 -4.12
C PHE A 139 4.65 8.22 -3.95
N CYS A 140 3.53 8.86 -3.59
CA CYS A 140 2.25 8.17 -3.40
C CYS A 140 1.79 7.47 -4.70
N ALA A 141 1.95 8.12 -5.85
CA ALA A 141 1.61 7.53 -7.15
C ALA A 141 2.47 6.29 -7.45
N LEU A 142 3.80 6.40 -7.29
CA LEU A 142 4.72 5.28 -7.51
C LEU A 142 4.44 4.13 -6.54
N PHE A 143 4.17 4.42 -5.27
CA PHE A 143 3.90 3.41 -4.28
C PHE A 143 2.55 2.71 -4.51
N LEU A 144 1.51 3.43 -4.94
CA LEU A 144 0.24 2.84 -5.39
C LEU A 144 0.44 1.90 -6.58
N ILE A 145 1.23 2.30 -7.57
CA ILE A 145 1.55 1.46 -8.74
C ILE A 145 2.31 0.22 -8.29
N PHE A 146 3.35 0.39 -7.48
CA PHE A 146 4.15 -0.70 -6.93
C PHE A 146 3.28 -1.72 -6.18
N MET A 147 2.42 -1.25 -5.28
CA MET A 147 1.55 -2.14 -4.51
C MET A 147 0.50 -2.82 -5.39
N THR A 148 -0.11 -2.11 -6.33
CA THR A 148 -1.07 -2.71 -7.27
C THR A 148 -0.40 -3.77 -8.15
N LEU A 149 0.81 -3.49 -8.64
CA LEU A 149 1.60 -4.44 -9.42
C LEU A 149 2.01 -5.66 -8.58
N LEU A 150 2.45 -5.46 -7.33
CA LEU A 150 2.79 -6.53 -6.40
C LEU A 150 1.59 -7.45 -6.18
N ILE A 151 0.42 -6.88 -5.90
CA ILE A 151 -0.84 -7.62 -5.75
C ILE A 151 -1.14 -8.42 -7.02
N LYS A 152 -0.99 -7.79 -8.19
CA LYS A 152 -1.27 -8.43 -9.46
C LYS A 152 -0.33 -9.59 -9.76
N VAL A 153 0.97 -9.41 -9.52
CA VAL A 153 1.99 -10.46 -9.69
C VAL A 153 1.73 -11.63 -8.72
N LEU A 154 1.43 -11.35 -7.46
CA LEU A 154 1.09 -12.39 -6.48
C LEU A 154 -0.19 -13.13 -6.88
N GLN A 155 -1.22 -12.42 -7.34
CA GLN A 155 -2.45 -13.02 -7.85
C GLN A 155 -2.17 -13.96 -9.03
N LEU A 156 -1.37 -13.54 -10.00
CA LEU A 156 -0.97 -14.37 -11.15
C LEU A 156 -0.16 -15.59 -10.72
N PHE A 157 0.77 -15.41 -9.77
CA PHE A 157 1.59 -16.48 -9.23
C PHE A 157 0.76 -17.55 -8.49
N PHE A 158 -0.15 -17.15 -7.59
CA PHE A 158 -1.00 -18.10 -6.87
C PHE A 158 -1.99 -18.84 -7.78
N ASN A 159 -2.51 -18.16 -8.80
CA ASN A 159 -3.31 -18.80 -9.83
C ASN A 159 -2.51 -19.86 -10.60
N TYR A 160 -1.24 -19.59 -10.90
CA TYR A 160 -0.37 -20.54 -11.62
C TYR A 160 -0.10 -21.83 -10.82
N ILE A 161 -0.02 -21.74 -9.49
CA ILE A 161 0.25 -22.90 -8.60
C ILE A 161 -1.05 -23.62 -8.20
N TYR A 162 -2.20 -23.28 -8.80
CA TYR A 162 -3.52 -23.88 -8.55
C TYR A 162 -3.97 -23.84 -7.09
N ILE A 163 -3.53 -22.83 -6.33
CA ILE A 163 -3.97 -22.67 -4.95
C ILE A 163 -5.28 -21.88 -4.91
N ASP A 164 -6.25 -22.32 -4.10
CA ASP A 164 -7.61 -21.77 -4.07
C ASP A 164 -7.64 -20.24 -3.85
N THR A 165 -7.97 -19.53 -4.92
CA THR A 165 -7.97 -18.06 -5.03
C THR A 165 -8.75 -17.33 -3.93
N ALA A 166 -9.74 -17.97 -3.30
CA ALA A 166 -10.61 -17.32 -2.32
C ALA A 166 -9.87 -16.89 -1.04
N HIS A 167 -8.81 -17.62 -0.66
CA HIS A 167 -8.13 -17.42 0.62
C HIS A 167 -6.79 -16.66 0.49
N PHE A 168 -6.16 -16.64 -0.69
CA PHE A 168 -4.83 -16.01 -0.86
C PHE A 168 -4.85 -14.49 -0.79
N VAL A 169 -5.98 -13.83 -1.06
CA VAL A 169 -6.04 -12.37 -0.93
C VAL A 169 -5.64 -11.89 0.48
N TYR A 170 -5.87 -12.73 1.49
CA TYR A 170 -5.59 -12.41 2.89
C TYR A 170 -4.10 -12.49 3.27
N ILE A 171 -3.26 -13.21 2.52
CA ILE A 171 -1.81 -13.31 2.77
C ILE A 171 -1.02 -12.18 2.09
N ILE A 172 -1.60 -11.57 1.05
CA ILE A 172 -0.99 -10.46 0.32
C ILE A 172 -0.72 -9.30 1.28
N PRO A 173 0.47 -8.67 1.26
CA PRO A 173 0.90 -7.70 2.27
C PRO A 173 0.20 -6.34 2.13
N ILE A 174 -1.13 -6.27 2.18
CA ILE A 174 -1.90 -5.03 2.03
C ILE A 174 -1.67 -4.05 3.19
N LEU A 175 -1.34 -4.55 4.40
CA LEU A 175 -1.08 -3.74 5.59
C LEU A 175 0.17 -2.86 5.40
N LEU A 176 1.11 -3.30 4.55
CA LEU A 176 2.30 -2.54 4.18
C LEU A 176 1.96 -1.13 3.70
N PHE A 177 0.85 -0.97 2.98
CA PHE A 177 0.46 0.32 2.43
C PHE A 177 0.22 1.35 3.55
N GLY A 178 -0.59 0.99 4.54
CA GLY A 178 -0.90 1.85 5.68
C GLY A 178 0.32 2.13 6.57
N ILE A 179 1.17 1.12 6.79
CA ILE A 179 2.40 1.26 7.58
C ILE A 179 3.32 2.31 6.92
N ILE A 180 3.67 2.11 5.63
CA ILE A 180 4.60 3.00 4.93
C ILE A 180 4.04 4.41 4.84
N LEU A 181 2.78 4.58 4.42
CA LEU A 181 2.23 5.93 4.27
C LEU A 181 2.16 6.69 5.58
N ARG A 182 1.86 6.01 6.69
CA ARG A 182 1.82 6.68 7.98
C ARG A 182 3.20 6.96 8.56
N THR A 183 4.18 6.09 8.33
CA THR A 183 5.55 6.35 8.79
C THR A 183 6.19 7.52 8.03
N VAL A 184 5.85 7.69 6.74
CA VAL A 184 6.39 8.76 5.89
C VAL A 184 5.57 10.05 5.98
N PHE A 185 4.26 9.97 6.16
CA PHE A 185 3.35 11.12 6.15
C PHE A 185 2.42 11.19 7.36
N PHE A 186 1.69 12.30 7.47
CA PHE A 186 0.65 12.51 8.47
C PHE A 186 -0.60 11.62 8.21
N SER A 187 -1.39 11.41 9.26
CA SER A 187 -2.55 10.51 9.28
C SER A 187 -3.56 10.80 8.16
N GLU A 188 -3.78 12.07 7.83
CA GLU A 188 -4.77 12.49 6.84
C GLU A 188 -4.36 12.06 5.42
N ALA A 189 -3.06 12.12 5.08
CA ALA A 189 -2.57 11.59 3.82
C ALA A 189 -2.72 10.08 3.74
N ALA A 190 -2.32 9.37 4.80
CA ALA A 190 -2.42 7.92 4.87
C ALA A 190 -3.87 7.44 4.67
N ILE A 191 -4.86 8.09 5.30
CA ILE A 191 -6.28 7.73 5.15
C ILE A 191 -6.77 7.97 3.72
N ILE A 192 -6.51 9.14 3.14
CA ILE A 192 -7.01 9.51 1.80
C ILE A 192 -6.48 8.54 0.74
N PHE A 193 -5.18 8.26 0.77
CA PHE A 193 -4.58 7.31 -0.16
C PHE A 193 -4.98 5.86 0.13
N SER A 194 -5.29 5.50 1.38
CA SER A 194 -5.83 4.17 1.73
C SER A 194 -7.22 3.93 1.14
N ILE A 195 -8.07 4.98 1.08
CA ILE A 195 -9.37 4.91 0.40
C ILE A 195 -9.18 4.66 -1.09
N PHE A 196 -8.26 5.39 -1.73
CA PHE A 196 -8.01 5.17 -3.16
C PHE A 196 -7.37 3.79 -3.44
N PHE A 197 -6.47 3.35 -2.55
CA PHE A 197 -5.85 2.03 -2.63
C PHE A 197 -6.90 0.92 -2.53
N SER A 198 -7.83 0.99 -1.57
CA SER A 198 -8.87 -0.03 -1.42
C SER A 198 -9.81 -0.13 -2.63
N ILE A 199 -10.13 0.99 -3.28
CA ILE A 199 -10.86 1.01 -4.57
C ILE A 199 -10.05 0.27 -5.63
N THR A 200 -8.77 0.58 -5.77
CA THR A 200 -7.88 -0.04 -6.77
C THR A 200 -7.75 -1.55 -6.57
N VAL A 201 -7.59 -2.00 -5.32
CA VAL A 201 -7.51 -3.43 -4.98
C VAL A 201 -8.85 -4.13 -5.24
N SER A 202 -9.98 -3.54 -4.86
CA SER A 202 -11.31 -4.10 -5.13
C SER A 202 -11.55 -4.31 -6.63
N LEU A 203 -11.19 -3.32 -7.47
CA LEU A 203 -11.27 -3.45 -8.93
C LEU A 203 -10.35 -4.55 -9.49
N THR A 204 -9.22 -4.80 -8.84
CA THR A 204 -8.29 -5.89 -9.21
C THR A 204 -8.90 -7.27 -8.92
N PHE A 205 -9.70 -7.39 -7.86
CA PHE A 205 -10.38 -8.62 -7.46
C PHE A 205 -11.86 -8.63 -7.89
N ASN A 206 -12.11 -8.42 -9.19
CA ASN A 206 -13.44 -8.52 -9.81
C ASN A 206 -14.51 -7.64 -9.13
N ASN A 207 -14.15 -6.43 -8.70
CA ASN A 207 -15.05 -5.47 -8.03
C ASN A 207 -15.64 -6.00 -6.70
N SER A 208 -14.86 -6.82 -5.96
CA SER A 208 -15.31 -7.42 -4.71
C SER A 208 -15.44 -6.40 -3.58
N PHE A 209 -16.66 -6.25 -3.08
CA PHE A 209 -16.97 -5.38 -1.94
C PHE A 209 -16.32 -5.85 -0.61
N PRO A 210 -16.32 -7.14 -0.25
CA PRO A 210 -15.60 -7.61 0.93
C PRO A 210 -14.10 -7.26 0.92
N ILE A 211 -13.46 -7.36 -0.26
CA ILE A 211 -12.04 -7.02 -0.43
C ILE A 211 -11.80 -5.52 -0.31
N LEU A 212 -12.75 -4.69 -0.77
CA LEU A 212 -12.71 -3.24 -0.55
C LEU A 212 -12.66 -2.91 0.94
N LEU A 213 -13.58 -3.48 1.73
CA LEU A 213 -13.63 -3.24 3.19
C LEU A 213 -12.39 -3.79 3.89
N TYR A 214 -11.97 -5.00 3.55
CA TYR A 214 -10.75 -5.63 4.08
C TYR A 214 -9.52 -4.73 3.85
N THR A 215 -9.33 -4.24 2.63
CA THR A 215 -8.18 -3.41 2.27
C THR A 215 -8.26 -2.04 2.94
N LEU A 216 -9.44 -1.43 2.98
CA LEU A 216 -9.66 -0.13 3.59
C LEU A 216 -9.38 -0.17 5.10
N ILE A 217 -10.04 -1.07 5.81
CA ILE A 217 -9.90 -1.20 7.26
C ILE A 217 -8.51 -1.67 7.62
N GLY A 218 -7.93 -2.60 6.85
CA GLY A 218 -6.55 -3.03 7.04
C GLY A 218 -5.57 -1.87 6.92
N SER A 219 -5.67 -1.07 5.86
CA SER A 219 -4.77 0.07 5.66
C SER A 219 -4.95 1.16 6.73
N ILE A 220 -6.19 1.41 7.18
CA ILE A 220 -6.47 2.36 8.27
C ILE A 220 -5.91 1.84 9.61
N LEU A 221 -6.12 0.56 9.95
CA LEU A 221 -5.57 -0.04 11.17
C LEU A 221 -4.04 -0.03 11.15
N ALA A 222 -3.43 -0.37 10.01
CA ALA A 222 -2.00 -0.25 9.79
C ALA A 222 -1.52 1.19 10.01
N SER A 223 -2.19 2.17 9.42
CA SER A 223 -1.90 3.59 9.62
C SER A 223 -2.19 4.08 11.04
N PHE A 224 -3.08 3.44 11.80
CA PHE A 224 -3.36 3.86 13.18
C PHE A 224 -2.23 3.42 14.10
N PHE A 225 -1.85 2.13 14.04
CA PHE A 225 -0.83 1.57 14.94
C PHE A 225 0.60 1.96 14.58
N SER A 226 0.88 2.37 13.33
CA SER A 226 2.22 2.80 12.89
C SER A 226 2.50 4.31 13.03
N GLY A 227 1.63 5.04 13.73
CA GLY A 227 1.66 6.49 13.76
C GLY A 227 2.83 7.17 14.48
N ARG A 228 3.47 6.48 15.42
CA ARG A 228 4.64 6.96 16.19
C ARG A 228 5.57 5.77 16.41
N CYS A 229 6.27 5.38 15.35
CA CYS A 229 7.17 4.23 15.40
C CYS A 229 8.60 4.69 15.66
N GLU A 230 8.90 4.89 16.93
CA GLU A 230 10.25 5.24 17.41
C GLU A 230 11.18 4.04 17.51
N THR A 231 10.71 2.81 17.28
CA THR A 231 11.60 1.64 17.28
C THR A 231 11.24 0.70 16.14
N ARG A 232 12.23 -0.07 15.68
CA ARG A 232 11.99 -1.15 14.70
C ARG A 232 10.95 -2.14 15.21
N ASN A 233 10.98 -2.43 16.51
CA ASN A 233 9.98 -3.28 17.17
C ASN A 233 8.57 -2.65 17.19
N ALA A 234 8.45 -1.32 17.20
CA ALA A 234 7.15 -0.66 17.11
C ALA A 234 6.46 -0.95 15.77
N ILE A 235 7.22 -1.04 14.66
CA ILE A 235 6.66 -1.40 13.34
C ILE A 235 6.12 -2.84 13.35
N VAL A 236 6.88 -3.78 13.92
CA VAL A 236 6.43 -5.18 14.03
C VAL A 236 5.18 -5.31 14.90
N LYS A 237 5.15 -4.60 16.04
CA LYS A 237 3.96 -4.53 16.89
C LYS A 237 2.77 -3.91 16.15
N ALA A 238 3.01 -2.86 15.36
CA ALA A 238 1.96 -2.22 14.57
C ALA A 238 1.31 -3.22 13.61
N GLY A 239 2.10 -3.95 12.81
CA GLY A 239 1.54 -4.95 11.90
C GLY A 239 0.84 -6.11 12.60
N LEU A 240 1.35 -6.58 13.75
CA LEU A 240 0.68 -7.59 14.56
C LEU A 240 -0.68 -7.12 15.11
N TYR A 241 -0.75 -5.91 15.68
CA TYR A 241 -2.01 -5.36 16.17
C TYR A 241 -3.00 -5.10 15.02
N SER A 242 -2.53 -4.56 13.90
CA SER A 242 -3.38 -4.38 12.71
C SER A 242 -3.94 -5.70 12.21
N ALA A 243 -3.13 -6.75 12.12
CA ALA A 243 -3.58 -8.08 11.70
C ALA A 243 -4.57 -8.71 12.69
N PHE A 244 -4.35 -8.54 13.99
CA PHE A 244 -5.27 -9.04 15.02
C PHE A 244 -6.67 -8.43 14.88
N PHE A 245 -6.77 -7.08 14.84
CA PHE A 245 -8.06 -6.41 14.69
C PHE A 245 -8.69 -6.62 13.31
N LEU A 246 -7.88 -6.71 12.26
CA LEU A 246 -8.37 -7.04 10.92
C LEU A 246 -8.89 -8.48 10.84
N GLY A 247 -8.26 -9.43 11.54
CA GLY A 247 -8.73 -10.80 11.65
C GLY A 247 -10.12 -10.87 12.29
N ILE A 248 -10.32 -10.16 13.41
CA ILE A 248 -11.65 -10.02 14.03
C ILE A 248 -12.65 -9.46 13.02
N PHE A 249 -12.30 -8.35 12.34
CA PHE A 249 -13.17 -7.75 11.35
C PHE A 249 -13.57 -8.73 10.23
N VAL A 250 -12.63 -9.50 9.69
CA VAL A 250 -12.91 -10.47 8.61
C VAL A 250 -13.81 -11.61 9.06
N VAL A 251 -13.68 -12.08 10.30
CA VAL A 251 -14.58 -13.11 10.84
C VAL A 251 -16.02 -12.60 10.90
N PHE A 252 -16.24 -11.40 11.43
CA PHE A 252 -17.57 -10.80 11.50
C PHE A 252 -18.12 -10.42 10.12
N LEU A 253 -17.27 -9.99 9.20
CA LEU A 253 -17.66 -9.76 7.81
C LEU A 253 -18.14 -11.07 7.16
N GLY A 254 -17.48 -12.19 7.44
CA GLY A 254 -17.89 -13.52 6.98
C GLY A 254 -19.29 -13.92 7.44
N PHE A 255 -19.67 -13.58 8.68
CA PHE A 255 -21.04 -13.81 9.16
C PHE A 255 -22.08 -12.97 8.40
N VAL A 256 -21.72 -11.76 7.95
CA VAL A 256 -22.59 -10.91 7.16
C VAL A 256 -22.73 -11.42 5.72
N THR A 257 -21.65 -11.95 5.14
CA THR A 257 -21.67 -12.49 3.76
C THR A 257 -22.21 -13.91 3.67
N GLY A 258 -22.42 -14.58 4.80
CA GLY A 258 -22.90 -15.96 4.85
C GLY A 258 -21.80 -17.00 4.61
N ASP A 259 -20.54 -16.63 4.84
CA ASP A 259 -19.40 -17.55 4.75
C ASP A 259 -19.48 -18.61 5.84
N SER A 260 -19.00 -19.82 5.55
CA SER A 260 -18.92 -20.89 6.55
C SER A 260 -17.94 -20.49 7.66
N ILE A 261 -18.30 -20.75 8.91
CA ILE A 261 -17.38 -20.53 10.06
C ILE A 261 -16.12 -21.40 9.95
N ALA A 262 -16.19 -22.51 9.21
CA ALA A 262 -15.04 -23.37 8.94
C ALA A 262 -13.96 -22.67 8.07
N ASP A 263 -14.33 -21.63 7.32
CA ASP A 263 -13.41 -20.88 6.46
C ASP A 263 -12.69 -19.75 7.23
N ALA A 264 -13.08 -19.47 8.48
CA ALA A 264 -12.49 -18.40 9.27
C ALA A 264 -11.03 -18.67 9.72
N PRO A 265 -10.66 -19.86 10.26
CA PRO A 265 -9.30 -20.13 10.71
C PRO A 265 -8.20 -19.90 9.65
N PRO A 266 -8.31 -20.40 8.39
CA PRO A 266 -7.27 -20.17 7.40
C PRO A 266 -7.15 -18.69 7.00
N LYS A 267 -8.27 -17.94 6.91
CA LYS A 267 -8.25 -16.50 6.65
C LYS A 267 -7.50 -15.75 7.75
N VAL A 268 -7.81 -16.05 9.02
CA VAL A 268 -7.15 -15.41 10.17
C VAL A 268 -5.66 -15.71 10.19
N ALA A 269 -5.26 -16.97 9.94
CA ALA A 269 -3.85 -17.35 9.86
C ALA A 269 -3.10 -16.56 8.77
N PHE A 270 -3.68 -16.42 7.58
CA PHE A 270 -3.10 -15.62 6.51
C PHE A 270 -3.04 -14.13 6.82
N ILE A 271 -4.03 -13.58 7.52
CA ILE A 271 -4.02 -12.17 7.96
C ILE A 271 -2.87 -11.93 8.96
N LEU A 272 -2.63 -12.87 9.89
CA LEU A 272 -1.51 -12.77 10.83
C LEU A 272 -0.16 -12.80 10.10
N LEU A 273 -0.01 -13.70 9.11
CA LEU A 273 1.18 -13.74 8.26
C LEU A 273 1.35 -12.45 7.45
N ASN A 274 0.26 -11.87 6.94
CA ASN A 274 0.26 -10.58 6.27
C ASN A 274 0.75 -9.46 7.20
N GLY A 275 0.30 -9.40 8.46
CA GLY A 275 0.79 -8.41 9.43
C GLY A 275 2.28 -8.50 9.69
N ILE A 276 2.77 -9.72 9.92
CA ILE A 276 4.20 -9.99 10.13
C ILE A 276 5.00 -9.65 8.88
N GLY A 277 4.59 -10.20 7.73
CA GLY A 277 5.25 -10.00 6.44
C GLY A 277 5.29 -8.53 6.03
N SER A 278 4.17 -7.81 6.14
CA SER A 278 4.10 -6.37 5.88
C SER A 278 5.06 -5.58 6.76
N SER A 279 5.20 -5.94 8.03
CA SER A 279 6.12 -5.26 8.95
C SER A 279 7.58 -5.44 8.56
N PHE A 280 7.99 -6.68 8.23
CA PHE A 280 9.35 -6.97 7.80
C PHE A 280 9.68 -6.31 6.45
N ILE A 281 8.75 -6.34 5.50
CA ILE A 281 8.91 -5.64 4.23
C ILE A 281 9.04 -4.13 4.47
N ALA A 282 8.23 -3.56 5.38
CA ALA A 282 8.32 -2.13 5.72
C ALA A 282 9.69 -1.78 6.30
N LEU A 283 10.22 -2.58 7.23
CA LEU A 283 11.55 -2.37 7.82
C LEU A 283 12.67 -2.38 6.77
N GLY A 284 12.55 -3.21 5.73
CA GLY A 284 13.52 -3.23 4.62
C GLY A 284 13.33 -2.08 3.63
N LEU A 285 12.08 -1.66 3.40
CA LEU A 285 11.75 -0.65 2.38
C LEU A 285 11.93 0.79 2.89
N LEU A 286 11.72 1.05 4.18
CA LEU A 286 11.82 2.40 4.76
C LEU A 286 13.19 3.06 4.52
N PRO A 287 14.34 2.41 4.78
CA PRO A 287 15.64 3.03 4.50
C PRO A 287 15.83 3.39 3.01
N VAL A 288 15.28 2.57 2.10
CA VAL A 288 15.32 2.83 0.66
C VAL A 288 14.47 4.06 0.32
N ILE A 289 13.27 4.15 0.89
CA ILE A 289 12.37 5.30 0.71
C ILE A 289 13.00 6.58 1.26
N GLU A 290 13.57 6.53 2.46
CA GLU A 290 14.25 7.64 3.12
C GLU A 290 15.40 8.17 2.27
N ASN A 291 16.25 7.28 1.75
CA ASN A 291 17.40 7.68 0.93
C ASN A 291 16.97 8.21 -0.44
N LEU A 292 16.05 7.52 -1.13
CA LEU A 292 15.65 7.87 -2.49
C LEU A 292 14.83 9.17 -2.54
N PHE A 293 13.98 9.42 -1.54
CA PHE A 293 13.13 10.60 -1.50
C PHE A 293 13.60 11.66 -0.50
N GLY A 294 14.61 11.41 0.32
CA GLY A 294 15.05 12.34 1.36
C GLY A 294 13.96 12.62 2.39
N TYR A 295 13.25 11.57 2.85
CA TYR A 295 12.31 11.69 3.96
C TYR A 295 13.02 11.43 5.28
N THR A 296 12.60 12.15 6.32
CA THR A 296 13.13 12.00 7.67
C THR A 296 12.03 11.42 8.55
N THR A 297 12.06 10.10 8.75
CA THR A 297 11.12 9.40 9.64
C THR A 297 11.59 9.43 11.09
N ASP A 298 10.75 9.01 12.04
CA ASP A 298 11.13 8.85 13.45
C ASP A 298 12.34 7.92 13.64
N ILE A 299 12.44 6.86 12.84
CA ILE A 299 13.59 5.95 12.88
C ILE A 299 14.84 6.70 12.45
N LYS A 300 14.75 7.49 11.37
CA LYS A 300 15.88 8.30 10.90
C LYS A 300 16.28 9.38 11.91
N LEU A 301 15.31 10.00 12.57
CA LEU A 301 15.55 10.96 13.63
C LEU A 301 16.29 10.31 14.81
N LEU A 302 15.98 9.08 15.17
CA LEU A 302 16.68 8.37 16.24
C LEU A 302 18.10 7.94 15.86
N GLU A 303 18.33 7.59 14.60
CA GLU A 303 19.70 7.40 14.09
C GLU A 303 20.50 8.70 14.22
N LEU A 304 19.89 9.84 13.90
CA LEU A 304 20.49 11.17 14.04
C LEU A 304 20.60 11.62 15.51
N ALA A 305 19.74 11.11 16.41
CA ALA A 305 19.79 11.39 17.84
C ALA A 305 20.92 10.66 18.56
N ASN A 306 21.53 9.65 17.92
CA ASN A 306 22.65 8.93 18.50
C ASN A 306 23.86 9.87 18.66
N LEU A 307 24.30 10.09 19.90
CA LEU A 307 25.43 10.98 20.21
C LEU A 307 26.76 10.46 19.66
N GLU A 308 26.84 9.20 19.28
CA GLU A 308 27.99 8.63 18.57
C GLU A 308 28.01 8.97 17.07
N HIS A 309 26.98 9.65 16.55
CA HIS A 309 26.94 10.09 15.16
C HIS A 309 28.19 10.94 14.85
N PRO A 310 28.91 10.68 13.74
CA PRO A 310 30.22 11.28 13.47
C PRO A 310 30.23 12.81 13.62
N LEU A 311 29.19 13.47 13.12
CA LEU A 311 29.04 14.92 13.16
C LEU A 311 28.82 15.48 14.57
N LEU A 312 28.10 14.76 15.44
CA LEU A 312 27.93 15.15 16.84
C LEU A 312 29.20 14.90 17.64
N LYS A 313 29.93 13.82 17.32
CA LYS A 313 31.24 13.54 17.91
C LYS A 313 32.28 14.58 17.53
N GLU A 314 32.29 15.03 16.28
CA GLU A 314 33.11 16.15 15.81
C GLU A 314 32.77 17.43 16.57
N MET A 315 31.48 17.78 16.69
CA MET A 315 31.03 18.94 17.48
C MET A 315 31.44 18.85 18.95
N MET A 316 31.37 17.66 19.55
CA MET A 316 31.79 17.44 20.93
C MET A 316 33.29 17.73 21.15
N VAL A 317 34.14 17.44 20.15
CA VAL A 317 35.59 17.63 20.23
C VAL A 317 35.99 19.06 19.85
N ASP A 318 35.49 19.57 18.73
CA ASP A 318 35.95 20.82 18.13
C ASP A 318 35.18 22.05 18.63
N ALA A 319 33.95 21.87 19.13
CA ALA A 319 33.07 22.93 19.64
C ALA A 319 32.29 22.48 20.90
N PRO A 320 32.97 22.13 22.01
CA PRO A 320 32.35 21.48 23.17
C PRO A 320 31.26 22.33 23.86
N GLY A 321 31.41 23.66 23.85
CA GLY A 321 30.40 24.57 24.39
C GLY A 321 29.12 24.57 23.55
N THR A 322 29.27 24.62 22.22
CA THR A 322 28.14 24.48 21.28
C THR A 322 27.47 23.11 21.41
N TYR A 323 28.24 22.04 21.60
CA TYR A 323 27.71 20.71 21.85
C TYR A 323 26.84 20.69 23.12
N HIS A 324 27.39 21.15 24.24
CA HIS A 324 26.65 21.17 25.52
C HIS A 324 25.39 22.04 25.45
N HIS A 325 25.50 23.22 24.81
CA HIS A 325 24.35 24.08 24.54
C HIS A 325 23.26 23.34 23.76
N SER A 326 23.62 22.70 22.64
CA SER A 326 22.67 22.00 21.76
C SER A 326 21.95 20.85 22.47
N ILE A 327 22.63 20.09 23.34
CA ILE A 327 22.01 19.02 24.13
C ILE A 327 20.99 19.60 25.13
N ILE A 328 21.33 20.67 25.85
CA ILE A 328 20.41 21.32 26.80
C ILE A 328 19.18 21.87 26.08
N ILE A 329 19.38 22.61 24.98
CA ILE A 329 18.28 23.16 24.19
C ILE A 329 17.41 22.03 23.62
N GLY A 330 18.00 20.91 23.21
CA GLY A 330 17.27 19.73 22.77
C GLY A 330 16.31 19.20 23.82
N ASN A 331 16.76 18.99 25.06
CA ASN A 331 15.91 18.50 26.16
C ASN A 331 14.79 19.48 26.51
N LEU A 332 15.10 20.79 26.59
CA LEU A 332 14.09 21.82 26.89
C LEU A 332 13.05 21.92 25.77
N SER A 333 13.50 21.87 24.51
CA SER A 333 12.62 21.98 23.35
C SER A 333 11.76 20.73 23.16
N GLU A 334 12.28 19.54 23.49
CA GLU A 334 11.50 18.30 23.53
C GLU A 334 10.33 18.41 24.50
N ALA A 335 10.60 18.79 25.76
CA ALA A 335 9.58 18.93 26.79
C ALA A 335 8.53 20.01 26.42
N ALA A 336 8.98 21.13 25.87
CA ALA A 336 8.08 22.18 25.37
C ALA A 336 7.19 21.66 24.23
N ALA A 337 7.78 20.98 23.23
CA ALA A 337 7.04 20.41 22.11
C ALA A 337 6.01 19.36 22.57
N GLU A 338 6.37 18.50 23.53
CA GLU A 338 5.46 17.52 24.11
C GLU A 338 4.25 18.19 24.79
N SER A 339 4.50 19.25 25.57
CA SER A 339 3.45 19.97 26.32
C SER A 339 2.37 20.61 25.44
N ILE A 340 2.71 20.98 24.19
CA ILE A 340 1.78 21.58 23.23
C ILE A 340 1.29 20.60 22.16
N GLY A 341 1.66 19.32 22.26
CA GLY A 341 1.30 18.29 21.28
C GLY A 341 1.97 18.45 19.92
N ALA A 342 3.14 19.11 19.86
CA ALA A 342 4.00 19.15 18.69
C ALA A 342 4.81 17.84 18.57
N HIS A 343 5.81 17.79 17.68
CA HIS A 343 6.62 16.60 17.45
C HIS A 343 7.90 16.61 18.32
N PRO A 344 7.93 15.92 19.47
CA PRO A 344 9.03 16.03 20.44
C PRO A 344 10.38 15.57 19.87
N LEU A 345 10.42 14.36 19.28
CA LEU A 345 11.64 13.77 18.73
C LEU A 345 12.29 14.63 17.64
N LEU A 346 11.52 15.07 16.64
CA LEU A 346 11.98 15.98 15.60
C LEU A 346 12.55 17.27 16.19
N THR A 347 11.89 17.84 17.20
CA THR A 347 12.32 19.08 17.85
C THR A 347 13.65 18.89 18.56
N ARG A 348 13.80 17.81 19.35
CA ARG A 348 15.06 17.47 20.03
C ARG A 348 16.21 17.31 19.04
N VAL A 349 16.01 16.50 18.01
CA VAL A 349 17.06 16.19 17.03
C VAL A 349 17.40 17.42 16.22
N SER A 350 16.43 18.25 15.85
CA SER A 350 16.69 19.53 15.18
C SER A 350 17.57 20.44 16.05
N ALA A 351 17.33 20.49 17.36
CA ALA A 351 18.16 21.26 18.28
C ALA A 351 19.61 20.74 18.38
N TYR A 352 19.82 19.42 18.30
CA TYR A 352 21.18 18.85 18.29
C TYR A 352 22.04 19.35 17.14
N TYR A 353 21.43 19.64 15.99
CA TYR A 353 22.14 20.06 14.77
C TYR A 353 21.93 21.54 14.40
N HIS A 354 21.14 22.31 15.16
CA HIS A 354 20.75 23.66 14.76
C HIS A 354 21.94 24.62 14.62
N ASP A 355 22.96 24.42 15.46
CA ASP A 355 24.17 25.22 15.52
C ASP A 355 25.39 24.53 14.88
N ILE A 356 25.18 23.44 14.13
CA ILE A 356 26.28 22.63 13.60
C ILE A 356 27.21 23.43 12.67
N GLY A 357 26.71 24.51 12.06
CA GLY A 357 27.53 25.42 11.25
C GLY A 357 28.66 26.12 12.02
N LYS A 358 28.58 26.19 13.36
CA LYS A 358 29.62 26.76 14.23
C LYS A 358 30.93 25.96 14.16
N LEU A 359 30.87 24.67 13.77
CA LEU A 359 32.05 23.82 13.53
C LEU A 359 33.07 24.44 12.57
N LYS A 360 32.63 25.29 11.64
CA LYS A 360 33.54 25.92 10.67
C LYS A 360 34.51 26.92 11.31
N MET A 361 34.11 27.59 12.39
CA MET A 361 34.88 28.62 13.09
C MET A 361 34.59 28.59 14.61
N PRO A 362 34.88 27.49 15.34
CA PRO A 362 34.37 27.31 16.71
C PRO A 362 34.78 28.42 17.67
N HIS A 363 36.03 28.86 17.57
CA HIS A 363 36.66 29.88 18.43
C HIS A 363 36.08 31.30 18.26
N TYR A 364 35.25 31.56 17.25
CA TYR A 364 34.53 32.83 17.11
C TYR A 364 33.34 32.94 18.06
N PHE A 365 32.84 31.81 18.57
CA PHE A 365 31.65 31.74 19.41
C PHE A 365 32.06 31.70 20.89
N ILE A 366 31.42 32.55 21.71
CA ILE A 366 31.84 32.79 23.10
C ILE A 366 31.75 31.55 23.96
N GLU A 367 30.78 30.68 23.71
CA GLU A 367 30.60 29.42 24.42
C GLU A 367 31.75 28.42 24.20
N ASN A 368 32.54 28.57 23.14
CA ASN A 368 33.69 27.70 22.84
C ASN A 368 35.04 28.36 23.15
N LYS A 369 35.04 29.56 23.74
CA LYS A 369 36.29 30.19 24.17
C LYS A 369 36.65 29.67 25.55
N THR A 370 37.87 29.21 25.70
CA THR A 370 38.57 29.15 26.98
C THR A 370 39.18 30.52 27.24
N ASP A 371 39.00 31.04 28.46
CA ASP A 371 39.54 32.35 28.92
C ASP A 371 41.03 32.56 28.59
#